data_AF-A0A1B8S9A3-F1
#
_entry.id   AF-A0A1B8S9A3-F1
#
_cell.length_a   1.000
_cell.length_b   1.000
_cell.length_c   1.000
_cell.angle_alpha   90.00
_cell.angle_beta   90.00
_cell.angle_gamma   90.00
#
_symmetry.space_group_name_H-M   'P 1'
#
loop_
_entity.id
_entity.type
_entity.pdbx_description
1 polymer ?
#
loop_
_entity_poly.entity_id
_entity_poly.type
_entity_poly.pdbx_seq_one_letter_code
_entity_poly.pdbx_strand_id
1 'polypeptide(L)'
;MSAPDGPAPRRIVVRVVQDGEDLHLCDTGLSLLFGVPESEIRPGMEYPAEWQRQAARRVNEAGAHTGQLGLLAALGYWCQLERDGAELVVIEQP
;
A
#
# COMPACT_ATOMS: atom_id res chain seq x y z
N MET A 1 34.55 -18.04 7.85
CA MET A 1 33.92 -16.80 7.34
C MET A 1 32.44 -16.92 7.61
N SER A 2 31.95 -16.32 8.70
CA SER A 2 30.52 -16.26 9.00
C SER A 2 30.02 -14.90 8.54
N ALA A 3 28.95 -14.88 7.74
CA ALA A 3 28.27 -13.64 7.39
C ALA A 3 27.71 -12.98 8.67
N PRO A 4 27.68 -11.64 8.76
CA PRO A 4 27.07 -10.98 9.90
C PRO A 4 25.56 -11.21 9.88
N ASP A 5 25.04 -11.82 10.94
CA ASP A 5 23.61 -11.84 11.29
C ASP A 5 23.15 -10.40 11.59
N GLY A 6 23.00 -9.58 10.54
CA GLY A 6 22.26 -8.34 10.62
C GLY A 6 20.78 -8.62 10.94
N PRO A 7 20.05 -7.71 11.59
CA PRO A 7 18.62 -7.89 11.80
C PRO A 7 17.97 -8.18 10.45
N ALA A 8 17.21 -9.27 10.35
CA ALA A 8 16.44 -9.58 9.16
C ALA A 8 15.63 -8.32 8.78
N PRO A 9 15.65 -7.90 7.49
CA PRO A 9 14.95 -6.70 7.09
C PRO A 9 13.50 -6.78 7.56
N ARG A 10 13.02 -5.72 8.22
CA ARG A 10 11.61 -5.65 8.65
C ARG A 10 10.76 -5.68 7.39
N ARG A 11 10.19 -6.84 7.09
CA ARG A 11 9.30 -7.05 5.93
C ARG A 11 8.04 -6.21 6.16
N ILE A 12 7.87 -5.16 5.35
CA ILE A 12 6.67 -4.33 5.38
C ILE A 12 5.64 -5.01 4.49
N VAL A 13 4.56 -5.52 5.07
CA VAL A 13 3.53 -6.25 4.34
C VAL A 13 2.33 -5.33 4.09
N VAL A 14 2.09 -5.01 2.82
CA VAL A 14 0.86 -4.33 2.40
C VAL A 14 -0.17 -5.40 2.08
N ARG A 15 -1.25 -5.43 2.85
CA ARG A 15 -2.31 -6.42 2.73
C ARG A 15 -3.53 -5.81 2.05
N VAL A 16 -3.95 -6.48 0.98
CA VAL A 16 -5.24 -6.27 0.34
C VAL A 16 -6.05 -7.52 0.64
N VAL A 17 -7.10 -7.38 1.44
CA VAL A 17 -8.01 -8.47 1.78
C VAL A 17 -9.24 -8.33 0.90
N GLN A 18 -9.57 -9.38 0.16
CA GLN A 18 -10.82 -9.46 -0.58
C GLN A 18 -11.81 -10.33 0.19
N ASP A 19 -12.95 -9.75 0.57
CA ASP A 19 -14.08 -10.42 1.23
C ASP A 19 -15.31 -10.25 0.32
N GLY A 20 -15.62 -11.26 -0.48
CA GLY A 20 -16.62 -11.17 -1.54
C GLY A 20 -16.26 -10.11 -2.60
N GLU A 21 -17.09 -9.06 -2.70
CA GLU A 21 -16.87 -7.91 -3.59
C GLU A 21 -16.13 -6.76 -2.90
N ASP A 22 -15.94 -6.83 -1.58
CA ASP A 22 -15.31 -5.77 -0.80
C ASP A 22 -13.79 -5.95 -0.73
N LEU A 23 -13.08 -4.84 -0.90
CA LEU A 23 -11.62 -4.77 -0.78
C LEU A 23 -11.23 -3.96 0.46
N HIS A 24 -10.53 -4.60 1.38
CA HIS A 24 -9.99 -3.99 2.58
C HIS A 24 -8.48 -3.81 2.48
N LEU A 25 -8.03 -2.58 2.69
CA LEU A 25 -6.61 -2.24 2.76
C LEU A 25 -6.19 -2.12 4.22
N CYS A 26 -5.02 -2.66 4.57
CA CYS A 26 -4.40 -2.34 5.86
C CYS A 26 -3.96 -0.87 5.92
N ASP A 27 -3.67 -0.36 7.12
CA ASP A 27 -3.27 1.03 7.34
C ASP A 27 -2.04 1.43 6.50
N THR A 28 -1.05 0.54 6.35
CA THR A 28 0.09 0.76 5.45
C THR A 28 -0.34 0.92 3.98
N GLY A 29 -1.30 0.11 3.51
CA GLY A 29 -1.85 0.21 2.16
C GLY A 29 -2.62 1.50 1.93
N LEU A 30 -3.44 1.90 2.91
CA LEU A 30 -4.14 3.19 2.90
C LEU A 30 -3.17 4.37 2.96
N SER A 31 -2.11 4.28 3.76
CA SER A 31 -1.05 5.27 3.86
C SER A 31 -0.35 5.47 2.51
N LEU A 32 0.00 4.38 1.81
CA LEU A 32 0.60 4.45 0.48
C LEU A 32 -0.36 4.98 -0.58
N LEU A 33 -1.64 4.58 -0.52
CA LEU A 33 -2.65 5.02 -1.46
C LEU A 33 -2.92 6.51 -1.32
N PHE A 34 -3.16 6.99 -0.09
CA PHE A 34 -3.45 8.40 0.17
C PHE A 34 -2.19 9.27 0.17
N GLY A 35 -1.00 8.70 0.44
CA GLY A 35 0.22 9.48 0.63
C GLY A 35 0.28 10.19 1.98
N VAL A 36 -0.34 9.61 3.02
CA VAL A 36 -0.42 10.18 4.38
C VAL A 36 0.20 9.24 5.42
N PRO A 37 0.67 9.73 6.57
CA PRO A 37 1.18 8.88 7.64
C PRO A 37 0.13 7.91 8.20
N GLU A 38 0.53 6.68 8.54
CA GLU A 38 -0.36 5.69 9.17
C GLU A 38 -1.01 6.21 10.47
N SER A 39 -0.32 7.08 11.22
CA SER A 39 -0.82 7.69 12.45
C SER A 39 -2.05 8.58 12.26
N GLU A 40 -2.34 9.00 11.03
CA GLU A 40 -3.52 9.78 10.68
C GLU A 40 -4.73 8.89 10.33
N ILE A 41 -4.51 7.61 10.09
CA ILE A 41 -5.54 6.65 9.68
C ILE A 41 -6.14 6.02 10.92
N ARG A 42 -7.47 6.13 11.06
CA ARG A 42 -8.21 5.59 12.20
C ARG A 42 -9.31 4.64 11.73
N PRO A 43 -9.52 3.50 12.41
CA PRO A 43 -10.61 2.60 12.08
C PRO A 43 -11.98 3.32 12.09
N GLY A 44 -12.77 3.09 11.04
CA GLY A 44 -14.14 3.62 10.94
C GLY A 44 -14.24 5.13 10.65
N MET A 45 -13.14 5.80 10.33
CA MET A 45 -13.20 7.20 9.92
C MET A 45 -13.69 7.33 8.47
N GLU A 46 -14.44 8.40 8.19
CA GLU A 46 -14.62 8.85 6.82
C GLU A 46 -13.34 9.55 6.33
N TYR A 47 -12.84 9.14 5.17
CA TYR A 47 -11.64 9.75 4.60
C TYR A 47 -11.94 11.12 3.99
N PRO A 48 -11.15 12.16 4.31
CA PRO A 48 -11.32 13.48 3.73
C PRO A 48 -11.28 13.46 2.20
N ALA A 49 -12.06 14.33 1.56
CA ALA A 49 -12.08 14.47 0.10
C ALA A 49 -10.69 14.81 -0.50
N GLU A 50 -9.82 15.45 0.27
CA GLU A 50 -8.44 15.67 -0.14
C GLU A 50 -7.67 14.35 -0.30
N TRP A 51 -7.79 13.43 0.65
CA TRP A 51 -7.11 12.13 0.59
C TRP A 51 -7.58 11.34 -0.62
N GLN A 52 -8.89 11.38 -0.94
CA GLN A 52 -9.43 10.75 -2.14
C GLN A 52 -8.83 11.35 -3.43
N ARG A 53 -8.64 12.67 -3.48
CA ARG A 53 -7.96 13.33 -4.62
C ARG A 53 -6.49 12.96 -4.70
N GLN A 54 -5.80 12.85 -3.56
CA GLN A 54 -4.41 12.39 -3.50
C GLN A 54 -4.29 10.94 -3.99
N ALA A 55 -5.20 10.05 -3.60
CA ALA A 55 -5.27 8.68 -4.11
C ALA A 55 -5.43 8.64 -5.63
N ALA A 56 -6.39 9.40 -6.19
CA ALA A 56 -6.58 9.46 -7.63
C ALA A 56 -5.31 9.93 -8.36
N ARG A 57 -4.64 10.97 -7.83
CA ARG A 57 -3.37 11.45 -8.37
C ARG A 57 -2.29 10.36 -8.33
N ARG A 58 -2.14 9.68 -7.20
CA ARG A 58 -1.11 8.64 -6.99
C ARG A 58 -1.34 7.40 -7.85
N VAL A 59 -2.59 7.03 -8.11
CA VAL A 59 -2.92 5.97 -9.08
C VAL A 59 -2.53 6.37 -10.49
N ASN A 60 -2.84 7.60 -10.92
CA ASN A 60 -2.46 8.09 -12.24
C ASN A 60 -0.93 8.18 -12.42
N GLU A 61 -0.23 8.65 -11.39
CA GLU A 61 1.23 8.75 -11.39
C GLU A 61 1.88 7.36 -11.50
N ALA A 62 1.45 6.40 -10.67
CA ALA A 62 1.91 5.03 -10.78
C ALA A 62 1.61 4.41 -12.15
N GLY A 63 0.43 4.69 -12.71
CA GLY A 63 0.08 4.24 -14.05
C GLY A 63 0.97 4.81 -15.15
N ALA A 64 1.34 6.09 -15.04
CA ALA A 64 2.27 6.72 -15.98
C ALA A 64 3.68 6.12 -15.89
N HIS A 65 4.11 5.67 -14.71
CA HIS A 65 5.43 5.06 -14.51
C HIS A 65 5.50 3.57 -14.87
N THR A 66 4.43 2.82 -14.61
CA THR A 66 4.42 1.35 -14.77
C THR A 66 3.76 0.90 -16.07
N GLY A 67 2.98 1.76 -16.73
CA GLY A 67 2.11 1.38 -17.85
C GLY A 67 0.93 0.50 -17.44
N GLN A 68 0.74 0.25 -16.14
CA GLN A 68 -0.34 -0.57 -15.59
C GLN A 68 -1.30 0.30 -14.78
N LEU A 69 -2.61 0.10 -14.97
CA LEU A 69 -3.64 0.81 -14.23
C LEU A 69 -4.26 -0.07 -13.15
N GLY A 70 -4.80 0.55 -12.11
CA GLY A 70 -5.52 -0.12 -11.03
C GLY A 70 -4.81 -0.07 -9.69
N LEU A 71 -5.54 -0.47 -8.64
CA LEU A 71 -5.13 -0.33 -7.25
C LEU A 71 -3.84 -1.12 -6.93
N LEU A 72 -3.74 -2.38 -7.38
CA LEU A 72 -2.57 -3.22 -7.10
C LEU A 72 -1.30 -2.71 -7.76
N ALA A 73 -1.39 -2.23 -9.00
CA ALA A 73 -0.25 -1.62 -9.71
C ALA A 73 0.24 -0.36 -8.99
N ALA A 74 -0.70 0.48 -8.54
CA ALA A 74 -0.38 1.67 -7.76
C ALA A 74 0.29 1.33 -6.43
N LEU A 75 -0.28 0.40 -5.65
CA LEU A 75 0.28 -0.03 -4.38
C LEU A 75 1.67 -0.67 -4.56
N GLY A 76 1.85 -1.51 -5.58
CA GLY A 76 3.13 -2.14 -5.90
C GLY A 76 4.23 -1.11 -6.21
N TYR A 77 3.90 -0.12 -7.05
CA TYR A 77 4.81 0.99 -7.38
C TYR A 77 5.23 1.79 -6.14
N TRP A 78 4.26 2.24 -5.34
CA TRP A 78 4.56 3.05 -4.15
C TRP A 78 5.21 2.25 -3.03
N CYS A 79 4.91 0.94 -2.89
CA CYS A 79 5.66 0.05 -2.00
C CYS A 79 7.14 0.05 -2.37
N GLN A 80 7.47 -0.18 -3.64
CA GLN A 80 8.85 -0.25 -4.09
C GLN A 80 9.60 1.06 -3.89
N LEU A 81 8.91 2.20 -4.06
CA LEU A 81 9.53 3.52 -3.99
C LEU A 81 9.70 4.04 -2.55
N GLU A 82 8.71 3.82 -1.69
CA GLU A 82 8.65 4.46 -0.35
C GLU A 82 8.93 3.52 0.81
N ARG A 83 9.06 2.21 0.55
CA ARG A 83 9.23 1.19 1.59
C ARG A 83 10.26 0.16 1.15
N ASP A 84 11.51 0.34 1.60
CA ASP A 84 12.59 -0.61 1.32
C ASP A 84 12.25 -2.01 1.90
N GLY A 85 12.38 -3.04 1.07
CA GLY A 85 12.04 -4.42 1.43
C GLY A 85 10.55 -4.70 1.69
N ALA A 86 9.64 -3.85 1.20
CA ALA A 86 8.20 -4.11 1.29
C ALA A 86 7.70 -5.11 0.26
N GLU A 87 6.60 -5.77 0.61
CA GLU A 87 5.90 -6.71 -0.27
C GLU A 87 4.41 -6.47 -0.23
N LEU A 88 3.81 -6.45 -1.42
CA LEU A 88 2.37 -6.42 -1.62
C LEU A 88 1.85 -7.84 -1.62
N VAL A 89 0.94 -8.15 -0.69
CA VAL A 89 0.29 -9.45 -0.56
C VAL A 89 -1.21 -9.27 -0.67
N VAL A 90 -1.82 -10.04 -1.57
CA VAL A 90 -3.28 -10.14 -1.71
C VAL A 90 -3.74 -11.39 -0.98
N ILE A 91 -4.69 -11.24 -0.07
CA ILE A 91 -5.26 -12.32 0.75
C ILE A 91 -6.73 -12.45 0.37
N GLU A 92 -7.09 -13.59 -0.20
CA GLU A 92 -8.48 -13.95 -0.44
C GLU A 92 -9.06 -14.55 0.85
N GLN A 93 -10.17 -13.99 1.36
CA GLN A 93 -10.91 -14.56 2.47
C GLN A 93 -12.19 -15.26 1.96
N PRO A 94 -12.50 -16.47 2.46
CA PRO A 94 -13.66 -17.26 2.05
C PRO A 94 -14.97 -16.79 2.68
#